data_AF-A0A6L5FA74-F1
#
_entry.id   AF-A0A6L5FA74-F1
#
_cell.length_a   1.000
_cell.length_b   1.000
_cell.length_c   1.000
_cell.angle_alpha   90.00
_cell.angle_beta   90.00
_cell.angle_gamma   90.00
#
_symmetry.space_group_name_H-M   'P 1'
#
loop_
_entity.id
_entity.type
_entity.pdbx_description
1 polymer ?
#
loop_
_entity_poly.entity_id
_entity_poly.type
_entity_poly.pdbx_seq_one_letter_code
_entity_poly.pdbx_strand_id
1 'polypeptide(L)' 'AELDAAADSLNGRPRQTLDWMTPSEKLAEIIVASTG' A
#
# COMPACT_ATOMS: atom_id res chain seq x y z
N ALA A 1 -13.76 2.25 13.21
CA ALA A 1 -12.95 3.37 13.72
C ALA A 1 -11.52 2.94 14.01
N GLU A 2 -11.25 2.11 15.02
CA GLU A 2 -9.87 1.67 15.31
C GLU A 2 -9.25 0.83 14.19
N LEU A 3 -10.04 -0.06 13.58
CA LEU A 3 -9.59 -0.87 12.44
C LEU A 3 -9.28 -0.02 11.21
N ASP A 4 -10.03 1.06 10.99
CA ASP A 4 -9.78 1.98 9.88
C ASP A 4 -8.47 2.74 10.10
N ALA A 5 -8.26 3.26 11.31
CA ALA A 5 -7.01 3.91 11.69
C ALA A 5 -5.81 2.95 11.61
N ALA A 6 -6.00 1.68 11.99
CA ALA A 6 -4.99 0.65 11.83
C ALA A 6 -4.70 0.38 10.34
N ALA A 7 -5.73 0.31 9.50
CA ALA A 7 -5.58 0.13 8.06
C ALA A 7 -4.80 1.30 7.42
N ASP A 8 -5.17 2.54 7.74
CA ASP A 8 -4.48 3.74 7.24
C ASP A 8 -3.01 3.75 7.63
N SER A 9 -2.72 3.46 8.90
CA SER A 9 -1.35 3.37 9.43
C SER A 9 -0.53 2.28 8.73
N LEU A 10 -1.11 1.09 8.55
CA LEU A 10 -0.42 -0.05 7.93
C LEU A 10 -0.17 0.17 6.44
N ASN A 11 -1.16 0.71 5.73
CA ASN A 11 -1.16 0.88 4.28
C ASN A 11 -0.40 2.12 3.80
N GLY A 12 -0.29 3.16 4.64
CA GLY A 12 0.48 4.36 4.34
C GLY A 12 1.95 4.31 4.80
N ARG A 13 2.39 3.23 5.48
CA ARG A 13 3.75 3.12 6.01
C ARG A 13 4.73 2.52 4.99
N PRO A 14 5.81 3.22 4.61
CA PRO A 14 6.87 2.70 3.74
C PRO A 14 7.45 1.37 4.23
N ARG A 15 7.72 0.44 3.29
CA ARG A 15 8.32 -0.87 3.58
C ARG A 15 9.58 -1.08 2.75
N GLN A 16 10.70 -1.38 3.42
CA GLN A 16 11.96 -1.72 2.75
C GLN A 16 11.81 -2.89 1.76
N THR A 17 10.98 -3.87 2.09
CA THR A 17 10.71 -5.04 1.23
C THR A 17 9.91 -4.72 -0.02
N LEU A 18 9.34 -3.51 -0.11
CA LEU A 18 8.65 -2.98 -1.28
C LEU A 18 9.47 -1.84 -1.91
N ASP A 19 10.80 -1.89 -1.81
CA ASP A 19 11.70 -0.82 -2.27
C ASP A 19 11.33 0.56 -1.69
N TRP A 20 10.90 0.56 -0.43
CA TRP A 20 10.42 1.73 0.31
C TRP A 20 9.08 2.32 -0.15
N MET A 21 8.33 1.66 -1.04
CA MET A 21 6.94 2.01 -1.32
C MET A 21 6.02 1.69 -0.14
N THR A 22 4.90 2.40 -0.08
CA THR A 22 3.76 2.04 0.79
C THR A 22 2.97 0.87 0.18
N PRO A 23 2.30 0.06 1.02
CA PRO A 23 1.41 -0.99 0.50
C PRO A 23 0.35 -0.48 -0.49
N SER A 24 -0.23 0.70 -0.26
CA SER A 24 -1.22 1.30 -1.18
C SER A 24 -0.61 1.67 -2.53
N GLU A 25 0.58 2.25 -2.56
CA GLU A 25 1.28 2.57 -3.82
C GLU A 25 1.60 1.30 -4.62
N LYS A 26 2.14 0.26 -3.95
CA LYS A 26 2.47 -0.99 -4.64
C LYS A 26 1.23 -1.70 -5.18
N LEU A 27 0.12 -1.65 -4.45
CA LEU A 27 -1.15 -2.18 -4.92
C LEU A 27 -1.63 -1.45 -6.17
N ALA A 28 -1.56 -0.12 -6.21
CA ALA A 28 -1.96 0.67 -7.37
C ALA A 28 -1.12 0.34 -8.61
N GLU A 29 0.20 0.16 -8.45
CA GLU A 29 1.11 -0.28 -9.52
C GLU A 29 0.67 -1.63 -10.11
N ILE A 30 0.37 -2.62 -9.26
CA ILE A 30 -0.06 -3.95 -9.69
C ILE A 30 -1.40 -3.89 -10.42
N ILE A 31 -2.36 -3.11 -9.90
CA ILE A 31 -3.67 -2.96 -10.54
C ILE A 31 -3.50 -2.36 -11.94
N VAL A 32 -2.73 -1.28 -12.08
CA VAL A 32 -2.46 -0.64 -13.38
C VAL A 32 -1.76 -1.60 -14.34
N ALA A 33 -0.77 -2.35 -13.86
CA ALA A 33 -0.07 -3.34 -14.68
C ALA A 33 -0.98 -4.51 -15.11
N SER A 34 -2.03 -4.82 -14.35
CA SER A 34 -2.94 -5.95 -14.62
C SER A 34 -4.15 -5.58 -15.48
N THR A 35 -4.46 -4.29 -15.63
CA THR A 35 -5.63 -3.79 -16.38
C THR A 35 -5.28 -3.16 -17.73
N GLY A 36 -4.01 -3.24 -18.15
CA GLY A 36 -3.50 -2.77 -19.44
C GLY A 36 -3.48 -3.83 -20.54
#